data_AF-A0A7H4LYB4-F1
#
_entry.id   AF-A0A7H4LYB4-F1
#
_cell.length_a   1.000
_cell.length_b   1.000
_cell.length_c   1.000
_cell.angle_alpha   90.00
_cell.angle_beta   90.00
_cell.angle_gamma   90.00
#
_symmetry.space_group_name_H-M   'P 1'
#
loop_
_entity.id
_entity.type
_entity.pdbx_description
1 polymer ?
#
loop_
_entity_poly.entity_id
_entity_poly.type
_entity_poly.pdbx_seq_one_letter_code
_entity_poly.pdbx_strand_id
1 'polypeptide(L)'
;MATLFIADLHLQTEEPAITAGFLRFLQGEARRADALYILGDLFEAWIGDDDPNPLHRQIASALKALADSGVPCYFLHGNRDFLVGKRFARESAMTLLPEEKLLDLYGARC
;
A
#
# COMPACT_ATOMS: atom_id res chain seq x y z
N MET A 1 15.04 12.54 -5.76
CA MET A 1 13.97 12.29 -4.77
C MET A 1 12.66 12.35 -5.53
N ALA A 2 11.83 11.32 -5.38
CA ALA A 2 10.67 11.06 -6.22
C ALA A 2 9.53 10.47 -5.38
N THR A 3 8.29 10.79 -5.76
CA THR A 3 7.08 10.21 -5.17
C THR A 3 6.62 9.07 -6.07
N LEU A 4 6.34 7.91 -5.48
CA LEU A 4 5.94 6.71 -6.21
C LEU A 4 4.43 6.51 -6.13
N PHE A 5 3.84 6.12 -7.25
CA PHE A 5 2.43 5.76 -7.38
C PHE A 5 2.33 4.34 -7.91
N ILE A 6 1.54 3.49 -7.24
CA ILE A 6 1.21 2.13 -7.66
C ILE A 6 -0.30 1.91 -7.51
N ALA A 7 -0.87 1.00 -8.29
CA ALA A 7 -2.28 0.63 -8.25
C ALA A 7 -2.45 -0.76 -8.87
N ASP A 8 -3.61 -1.40 -8.67
CA ASP A 8 -4.02 -2.62 -9.38
C ASP A 8 -3.00 -3.78 -9.24
N LEU A 9 -2.51 -4.02 -8.03
CA LEU A 9 -1.59 -5.13 -7.76
C LEU A 9 -2.32 -6.47 -7.65
N HIS A 10 -3.57 -6.47 -7.18
CA HIS A 10 -4.40 -7.68 -7.03
C HIS A 10 -3.68 -8.80 -6.26
N LEU A 11 -3.04 -8.47 -5.12
CA LEU A 11 -2.30 -9.44 -4.33
C LEU A 11 -3.22 -10.56 -3.84
N GLN A 12 -2.85 -11.80 -4.16
CA GLN A 12 -3.56 -13.01 -3.79
C GLN A 12 -2.59 -14.17 -3.57
N THR A 13 -3.04 -15.21 -2.84
CA THR A 13 -2.20 -16.34 -2.43
C THR A 13 -1.81 -17.22 -3.62
N GLU A 14 -2.66 -17.23 -4.64
CA GLU A 14 -2.55 -17.99 -5.89
C GLU A 14 -1.46 -17.40 -6.81
N GLU A 15 -1.08 -16.14 -6.60
CA GLU A 15 -0.08 -15.42 -7.40
C GLU A 15 1.11 -14.94 -6.56
N PRO A 16 1.92 -15.88 -6.01
CA PRO A 16 3.04 -15.55 -5.14
C PRO A 16 4.15 -14.76 -5.85
N ALA A 17 4.21 -14.83 -7.18
CA ALA A 17 5.18 -14.09 -7.98
C ALA A 17 4.96 -12.56 -7.90
N ILE A 18 3.70 -12.10 -7.93
CA ILE A 18 3.36 -10.68 -7.78
C ILE A 18 3.73 -10.21 -6.37
N THR A 19 3.36 -11.00 -5.36
CA THR A 19 3.72 -10.73 -3.96
C THR A 19 5.24 -10.61 -3.79
N ALA A 20 6.02 -11.53 -4.35
CA ALA A 20 7.48 -11.48 -4.28
C ALA A 20 8.05 -10.23 -4.98
N GLY A 21 7.49 -9.86 -6.14
CA GLY A 21 7.85 -8.64 -6.86
C GLY A 21 7.59 -7.38 -6.03
N PHE A 22 6.41 -7.30 -5.41
CA PHE A 22 6.04 -6.18 -4.55
C PHE A 22 6.91 -6.08 -3.30
N LEU A 23 7.18 -7.19 -2.62
CA LEU A 23 8.09 -7.21 -1.47
C LEU A 23 9.50 -6.75 -1.83
N ARG A 24 10.02 -7.19 -2.99
CA ARG A 24 11.32 -6.73 -3.50
C ARG A 24 11.31 -5.24 -3.79
N PHE A 25 10.23 -4.71 -4.36
CA PHE A 25 10.05 -3.28 -4.59
C PHE A 25 10.08 -2.48 -3.28
N LEU A 26 9.34 -2.91 -2.26
CA LEU A 26 9.30 -2.28 -0.94
C LEU A 26 10.67 -2.30 -0.22
N GLN A 27 11.45 -3.36 -0.42
CA GLN A 27 12.79 -3.48 0.17
C GLN A 27 13.88 -2.73 -0.61
N GLY A 28 13.62 -2.39 -1.88
CA GLY A 28 14.58 -1.78 -2.79
C GLY A 28 14.24 -0.32 -3.10
N GLU A 29 13.64 -0.11 -4.27
CA GLU A 29 13.40 1.21 -4.85
C GLU A 29 12.55 2.11 -3.94
N ALA A 30 11.51 1.56 -3.32
CA ALA A 30 10.58 2.33 -2.49
C ALA A 30 11.27 3.02 -1.31
N ARG A 31 12.36 2.46 -0.78
CA ARG A 31 13.12 3.04 0.35
C ARG A 31 13.82 4.36 0.03
N ARG A 32 13.90 4.73 -1.26
CA ARG A 32 14.53 5.97 -1.73
C ARG A 32 13.48 7.01 -2.16
N ALA A 33 12.20 6.68 -2.03
CA ALA A 33 11.11 7.58 -2.38
C ALA A 33 10.83 8.57 -1.25
N ASP A 34 10.25 9.72 -1.61
CA ASP A 34 9.78 10.70 -0.62
C ASP A 34 8.45 10.26 -0.01
N ALA A 35 7.65 9.52 -0.77
CA ALA A 35 6.38 8.93 -0.36
C ALA A 35 5.98 7.81 -1.32
N LEU A 36 5.19 6.86 -0.84
CA LEU A 36 4.52 5.83 -1.63
C LEU A 36 3.01 6.02 -1.55
N TYR A 37 2.36 6.16 -2.70
CA TYR A 37 0.90 6.20 -2.84
C TYR A 37 0.42 4.92 -3.51
N ILE A 38 -0.52 4.24 -2.86
CA ILE A 38 -1.20 3.04 -3.35
C ILE A 38 -2.63 3.45 -3.72
N LEU A 39 -2.94 3.48 -5.00
CA LEU A 39 -4.20 4.01 -5.55
C LEU A 39 -5.21 2.87 -5.81
N GLY A 40 -5.54 2.13 -4.76
CA GLY A 40 -6.55 1.07 -4.80
C GLY A 40 -6.09 -0.25 -5.41
N ASP A 41 -6.94 -1.26 -5.23
CA ASP A 41 -6.81 -2.62 -5.76
C ASP A 41 -5.44 -3.25 -5.44
N LEU A 42 -4.98 -3.03 -4.20
CA LEU A 42 -3.79 -3.66 -3.63
C LEU A 42 -4.01 -5.17 -3.45
N PHE A 43 -5.21 -5.56 -3.03
CA PHE A 43 -5.61 -6.95 -2.83
C PHE A 43 -6.70 -7.34 -3.83
N GLU A 44 -6.69 -8.60 -4.30
CA GLU A 44 -7.74 -9.08 -5.22
C GLU A 44 -9.13 -9.13 -4.57
N ALA A 45 -9.16 -9.39 -3.26
CA ALA A 45 -10.36 -9.36 -2.45
C ALA A 45 -10.02 -8.96 -1.00
N TRP A 46 -10.83 -8.07 -0.42
CA TRP A 46 -10.79 -7.74 1.00
C TRP A 46 -12.14 -7.98 1.65
N ILE A 47 -12.23 -8.96 2.54
CA ILE A 47 -13.49 -9.29 3.25
C ILE A 47 -13.62 -8.57 4.60
N GLY A 48 -12.56 -7.88 5.05
CA GLY A 48 -12.52 -7.11 6.29
C GLY A 48 -11.21 -7.27 7.05
N ASP A 49 -10.93 -6.33 7.96
CA ASP A 49 -9.66 -6.31 8.73
C ASP A 49 -9.52 -7.46 9.75
N ASP A 50 -10.58 -8.22 9.99
CA ASP A 50 -10.58 -9.38 10.88
C ASP A 50 -10.16 -10.68 10.17
N ASP A 51 -9.88 -10.62 8.86
CA ASP A 51 -9.41 -11.76 8.08
C ASP A 51 -8.05 -12.28 8.63
N PRO A 52 -7.96 -13.56 9.03
CA PRO A 52 -6.72 -14.16 9.51
C PRO A 52 -5.70 -14.47 8.39
N ASN A 53 -5.93 -14.07 7.14
CA ASN A 53 -5.05 -14.34 6.00
C ASN A 53 -3.57 -13.95 6.28
N PRO A 54 -2.63 -14.91 6.24
CA PRO A 54 -1.21 -14.65 6.44
C PRO A 54 -0.62 -13.65 5.43
N LEU A 55 -1.12 -13.60 4.20
CA LEU A 55 -0.64 -12.67 3.17
C LEU A 55 -0.86 -11.22 3.61
N HIS A 56 -2.02 -10.90 4.17
CA HIS A 56 -2.33 -9.54 4.63
C HIS A 56 -1.34 -9.09 5.71
N ARG A 57 -1.03 -9.96 6.67
CA ARG A 57 -0.03 -9.67 7.71
C ARG A 57 1.38 -9.51 7.16
N GLN A 58 1.75 -10.33 6.18
CA GLN A 58 3.05 -10.22 5.50
C GLN A 58 3.19 -8.88 4.79
N ILE A 59 2.16 -8.46 4.04
CA ILE A 59 2.13 -7.18 3.34
C ILE A 59 2.11 -6.01 4.33
N ALA A 60 1.30 -6.07 5.38
CA ALA A 60 1.28 -5.06 6.42
C ALA A 60 2.66 -4.88 7.07
N SER A 61 3.34 -5.99 7.41
CA SER A 61 4.67 -5.94 7.99
C SER A 61 5.71 -5.32 7.04
N ALA A 62 5.62 -5.60 5.74
CA ALA A 62 6.53 -5.05 4.75
C ALA A 62 6.32 -3.54 4.52
N LEU A 63 5.06 -3.10 4.45
CA LEU A 63 4.69 -1.68 4.37
C LEU A 63 5.10 -0.93 5.63
N LYS A 64 4.89 -1.53 6.79
CA LYS A 64 5.35 -0.98 8.07
C LYS A 64 6.87 -0.81 8.10
N ALA A 65 7.62 -1.79 7.61
CA ALA A 65 9.08 -1.68 7.52
C ALA A 65 9.54 -0.56 6.57
N LEU A 66 8.78 -0.28 5.51
CA LEU A 66 9.03 0.86 4.63
C LEU A 66 8.72 2.19 5.34
N ALA A 67 7.59 2.30 6.02
CA ALA A 67 7.22 3.46 6.83
C ALA A 67 8.25 3.75 7.93
N ASP A 68 8.68 2.71 8.65
CA ASP A 68 9.70 2.80 9.71
C ASP A 68 11.08 3.20 9.14
N SER A 69 11.32 3.03 7.83
CA SER A 69 12.53 3.52 7.16
C SER A 69 12.48 5.01 6.78
N GLY A 70 11.34 5.68 7.04
CA GLY A 70 11.14 7.11 6.81
C GLY A 70 10.30 7.45 5.59
N VAL A 71 9.78 6.45 4.85
CA VAL A 71 8.97 6.67 3.65
C VAL A 71 7.48 6.58 3.99
N PRO A 72 6.74 7.70 4.06
CA PRO A 72 5.31 7.67 4.35
C PRO A 72 4.54 6.92 3.25
N CYS A 73 3.62 6.07 3.69
CA CYS A 73 2.78 5.25 2.82
C CYS A 73 1.33 5.71 2.92
N TYR A 74 0.71 5.95 1.77
CA TYR A 74 -0.68 6.40 1.65
C TYR A 74 -1.47 5.39 0.84
N PHE A 75 -2.72 5.16 1.25
CA PHE A 75 -3.60 4.20 0.60
C PHE A 75 -4.94 4.85 0.28
N LEU A 76 -5.34 4.78 -0.97
CA LEU A 76 -6.67 5.12 -1.46
C LEU A 76 -7.41 3.81 -1.74
N HIS A 77 -8.66 3.72 -1.33
CA HIS A 77 -9.47 2.52 -1.54
C HIS A 77 -9.75 2.27 -3.03
N GLY A 78 -9.62 1.02 -3.46
CA GLY A 78 -10.07 0.55 -4.75
C GLY A 78 -11.44 -0.13 -4.67
N ASN A 79 -11.85 -0.72 -5.79
CA ASN A 79 -13.14 -1.40 -5.90
C ASN A 79 -13.14 -2.75 -5.19
N ARG A 80 -11.98 -3.40 -5.09
CA ARG A 80 -11.83 -4.74 -4.48
C ARG A 80 -11.52 -4.70 -2.99
N ASP A 81 -10.94 -3.60 -2.54
CA ASP A 81 -10.39 -3.45 -1.20
C ASP A 81 -10.95 -2.23 -0.44
N PHE A 82 -12.15 -1.78 -0.83
CA PHE A 82 -12.91 -0.71 -0.15
C PHE A 82 -13.18 -0.96 1.34
N LEU A 83 -13.13 -2.21 1.79
CA LEU A 83 -13.30 -2.59 3.19
C LEU A 83 -12.02 -2.49 4.03
N VAL A 84 -10.88 -2.15 3.43
CA VAL A 84 -9.62 -1.93 4.17
C VAL A 84 -9.83 -0.84 5.20
N GLY A 85 -9.67 -1.21 6.46
CA GLY A 85 -10.03 -0.35 7.58
C GLY A 85 -8.84 0.23 8.33
N LYS A 86 -9.19 0.87 9.45
CA LYS A 86 -8.23 1.49 10.36
C LYS A 86 -7.33 0.48 11.08
N ARG A 87 -7.73 -0.80 11.16
CA ARG A 87 -6.92 -1.83 11.80
C ARG A 87 -5.77 -2.20 10.87
N PHE A 88 -6.05 -2.51 9.60
CA PHE A 88 -5.00 -2.76 8.63
C PHE A 88 -4.08 -1.55 8.42
N ALA A 89 -4.64 -0.34 8.33
CA ALA A 89 -3.85 0.89 8.22
C ALA A 89 -2.86 1.06 9.38
N ARG A 90 -3.28 0.70 10.61
CA ARG A 90 -2.42 0.77 11.80
C ARG A 90 -1.33 -0.31 11.78
N GLU A 91 -1.67 -1.53 11.39
CA GLU A 91 -0.71 -2.65 11.29
C GLU A 91 0.35 -2.39 10.22
N SER A 92 -0.04 -1.77 9.09
CA SER A 92 0.82 -1.42 7.97
C SER A 92 1.49 -0.05 8.07
N ALA A 93 1.15 0.75 9.09
CA ALA A 93 1.56 2.14 9.25
C ALA A 93 1.21 3.04 8.03
N MET A 94 0.15 2.70 7.30
CA MET A 94 -0.35 3.51 6.19
C MET A 94 -1.36 4.55 6.63
N THR A 95 -1.46 5.63 5.86
CA THR A 95 -2.52 6.64 6.00
C THR A 95 -3.58 6.42 4.95
N LEU A 96 -4.82 6.18 5.39
CA LEU A 96 -5.99 6.09 4.50
C LEU A 96 -6.33 7.49 3.96
N LEU A 97 -6.41 7.62 2.65
CA LEU A 97 -6.81 8.82 1.95
C LEU A 97 -8.32 8.79 1.64
N PRO A 98 -8.97 9.95 1.51
CA PRO A 98 -10.30 10.04 0.93
C PRO A 98 -10.29 9.63 -0.56
N GLU A 99 -11.46 9.38 -1.14
CA GLU A 99 -11.63 8.99 -2.57
C GLU A 99 -10.96 9.96 -3.56
N GLU A 100 -10.87 11.24 -3.20
CA GLU A 100 -10.14 12.25 -3.97
C GLU A 100 -9.22 13.05 -3.05
N LYS A 101 -7.96 13.17 -3.45
CA LYS A 101 -6.97 13.96 -2.71
C LYS A 101 -6.09 14.74 -3.69
N LEU A 102 -6.23 16.06 -3.67
CA LEU A 102 -5.31 16.97 -4.36
C LEU A 102 -3.95 16.95 -3.65
N LEU A 103 -2.90 16.68 -4.41
CA LEU A 103 -1.51 16.69 -3.96
C LEU A 103 -0.77 17.89 -4.59
N ASP A 104 0.20 18.42 -3.85
CA ASP A 104 1.21 19.33 -4.39
C ASP A 104 2.55 18.60 -4.33
N LEU A 105 2.99 18.12 -5.49
CA LEU A 105 4.20 17.34 -5.64
C LEU A 105 5.21 18.16 -6.42
N TYR A 106 6.24 18.64 -5.73
CA TYR A 106 7.34 19.37 -6.33
C TYR A 106 6.90 20.62 -7.12
N GLY A 107 5.80 21.27 -6.68
CA GLY A 107 5.23 22.46 -7.33
C GLY A 107 4.23 22.15 -8.44
N ALA A 108 3.93 20.88 -8.71
CA ALA A 108 2.86 20.44 -9.60
C ALA A 108 1.65 19.99 -8.77
N ARG A 109 0.46 20.49 -9.15
CA ARG A 109 -0.81 20.04 -8.55
C ARG A 109 -1.38 18.90 -9.36
N CYS A 110 -1.66 17.79 -8.70
CA CYS A 110 -2.24 16.59 -9.29
C CYS A 110 -3.27 15.96 -8.36
#